data_AF-A0A0B7MBZ4-F1
#
_entry.id   AF-A0A0B7MBZ4-F1
#
_cell.length_a   1.000
_cell.length_b   1.000
_cell.length_c   1.000
_cell.angle_alpha   90.00
_cell.angle_beta   90.00
_cell.angle_gamma   90.00
#
_symmetry.space_group_name_H-M   'P 1'
#
loop_
_entity.id
_entity.type
_entity.pdbx_description
1 polymer ?
#
loop_
_entity_poly.entity_id
_entity_poly.type
_entity_poly.pdbx_seq_one_letter_code
_entity_poly.pdbx_strand_id
1 'polypeptide(L)'
;MRSYISNKIEHCKAELMHALDRNDYLSAIKLRAVQKEFEDLLNAFDSAGNTVIDATALSPQQYYTTREAAAVLGVHPSSVTRKAAFLHGQKINGRWQFPKEIIDQEGIKLRGRVKPGRKPQS
;
A
#
# COMPACT_ATOMS: atom_id res chain seq x y z
N MET A 1 -5.45 -4.86 -20.23
CA MET A 1 -5.00 -5.79 -19.16
C MET A 1 -6.14 -6.38 -18.33
N ARG A 2 -7.02 -5.56 -17.71
CA ARG A 2 -8.16 -6.07 -16.91
C ARG A 2 -9.07 -7.08 -17.64
N SER A 3 -9.46 -6.80 -18.88
CA SER A 3 -10.33 -7.71 -19.67
C SER A 3 -9.68 -9.07 -19.98
N TYR A 4 -8.36 -9.11 -20.19
CA TYR A 4 -7.63 -10.36 -20.48
C TYR A 4 -7.63 -11.29 -19.25
N ILE A 5 -7.41 -10.72 -18.06
CA ILE A 5 -7.41 -11.46 -16.81
C ILE A 5 -8.82 -11.95 -16.47
N SER A 6 -9.85 -11.11 -16.64
CA SER A 6 -11.25 -11.53 -16.44
C SER A 6 -11.65 -12.67 -17.38
N ASN A 7 -11.24 -12.61 -18.65
CA ASN A 7 -11.54 -13.68 -19.61
C ASN A 7 -10.84 -14.99 -19.25
N LYS A 8 -9.61 -14.95 -18.75
CA LYS A 8 -8.91 -16.16 -18.27
C LYS A 8 -9.60 -16.77 -17.05
N ILE A 9 -10.06 -15.94 -16.11
CA ILE A 9 -10.75 -16.42 -14.91
C ILE A 9 -12.08 -17.10 -15.27
N GLU A 10 -12.88 -16.50 -16.15
CA GLU A 10 -14.13 -17.10 -16.60
C GLU A 10 -13.91 -18.39 -17.40
N HIS A 11 -12.83 -18.47 -18.18
CA HIS A 11 -12.46 -19.69 -18.89
C HIS A 11 -12.08 -20.82 -17.93
N CYS A 12 -11.20 -20.57 -16.95
CA CYS A 12 -10.83 -21.56 -15.95
C CYS A 12 -12.04 -22.01 -15.11
N LYS A 13 -12.94 -21.09 -14.77
CA LYS A 13 -14.17 -21.40 -14.04
C LYS A 13 -15.09 -22.35 -14.83
N ALA A 14 -15.25 -22.12 -16.14
CA ALA A 14 -16.05 -22.98 -17.00
C ALA A 14 -15.44 -24.40 -17.08
N GLU A 15 -14.12 -24.51 -17.22
CA GLU A 15 -13.43 -25.80 -17.29
C GLU A 15 -13.51 -26.58 -15.98
N LEU A 16 -13.39 -25.90 -14.83
CA LEU A 16 -13.55 -26.52 -13.51
C LEU A 16 -14.97 -27.06 -13.30
N MET A 17 -15.99 -26.28 -13.70
CA MET A 17 -17.39 -26.72 -13.63
C MET A 17 -17.65 -27.92 -14.53
N HIS A 18 -17.11 -27.93 -15.76
CA HIS A 18 -17.22 -29.07 -16.66
C HIS A 18 -16.46 -30.31 -16.19
N ALA A 19 -15.35 -30.15 -15.47
CA ALA A 19 -14.59 -31.26 -14.90
C ALA A 19 -15.33 -31.88 -13.70
N LEU A 20 -15.95 -31.05 -12.85
CA LEU A 20 -16.74 -31.48 -11.70
C LEU A 20 -18.03 -32.19 -12.12
N ASP A 21 -18.71 -31.70 -13.15
CA ASP A 21 -19.97 -32.27 -13.66
C ASP A 21 -19.78 -33.66 -14.32
N ARG A 22 -18.56 -33.98 -14.75
CA ARG A 22 -18.23 -35.27 -15.42
C ARG A 22 -17.72 -36.38 -14.51
N ASN A 23 -17.53 -36.13 -13.20
CA ASN A 23 -17.08 -37.07 -12.15
C ASN A 23 -16.40 -38.39 -12.62
N ASP A 24 -15.33 -38.25 -13.42
CA ASP A 24 -14.46 -39.34 -13.81
C ASP A 24 -13.13 -39.17 -13.07
N TYR A 25 -12.46 -40.26 -12.72
CA TYR A 25 -11.15 -40.23 -12.04
C TYR A 25 -10.11 -39.38 -12.80
N LEU A 26 -10.27 -39.27 -14.13
CA LEU A 26 -9.51 -38.36 -15.01
C LEU A 26 -9.78 -36.88 -14.72
N SER A 27 -10.99 -36.50 -14.31
CA SER A 27 -11.32 -35.16 -13.85
C SER A 27 -10.57 -34.82 -12.57
N ALA A 28 -10.39 -35.75 -11.62
CA ALA A 28 -9.62 -35.51 -10.40
C ALA A 28 -8.12 -35.26 -10.69
N ILE A 29 -7.54 -35.98 -11.66
CA ILE A 29 -6.15 -35.76 -12.11
C ILE A 29 -6.02 -34.40 -12.80
N LYS A 30 -6.99 -34.02 -13.64
CA LYS A 30 -7.04 -32.70 -14.28
C LYS A 30 -7.22 -31.59 -13.25
N LEU A 31 -8.10 -31.76 -12.27
CA LEU A 31 -8.29 -30.83 -11.16
C LEU A 31 -7.00 -30.65 -10.36
N ARG A 32 -6.24 -31.73 -10.13
CA ARG A 32 -4.94 -31.66 -9.47
C ARG A 32 -3.87 -30.97 -10.32
N ALA A 33 -3.89 -31.14 -11.64
CA ALA A 33 -3.02 -30.42 -12.56
C ALA A 33 -3.34 -28.91 -12.56
N VAL A 34 -4.62 -28.55 -12.64
CA VAL A 34 -5.07 -27.15 -12.55
C VAL A 34 -4.71 -26.55 -11.19
N GLN A 35 -4.91 -27.29 -10.09
CA GLN A 35 -4.52 -26.84 -8.75
C GLN A 35 -3.01 -26.57 -8.67
N LYS A 36 -2.18 -27.46 -9.23
CA LYS A 36 -0.73 -27.27 -9.26
C LYS A 36 -0.33 -26.05 -10.09
N GLU A 37 -0.95 -25.82 -11.23
CA GLU A 37 -0.70 -24.61 -12.03
C GLU A 37 -1.10 -23.35 -11.28
N PHE A 38 -2.19 -23.38 -10.50
CA PHE A 38 -2.57 -22.27 -9.62
C PHE A 38 -1.56 -22.06 -8.48
N GLU A 39 -1.07 -23.13 -7.85
CA GLU A 39 -0.02 -23.06 -6.81
C GLU A 39 1.30 -22.52 -7.39
N ASP A 40 1.71 -22.96 -8.58
CA ASP A 40 2.91 -22.47 -9.26
C ASP A 40 2.75 -21.00 -9.68
N LEU A 41 1.54 -20.59 -10.08
CA LEU A 41 1.23 -19.21 -10.44
C LEU A 41 1.20 -18.32 -9.19
N LEU A 42 0.68 -18.80 -8.05
CA LEU A 42 0.77 -18.14 -6.75
C LEU A 42 2.23 -18.02 -6.27
N ASN A 43 3.01 -19.09 -6.38
CA ASN A 43 4.44 -19.08 -6.05
C ASN A 43 5.24 -18.14 -6.97
N ALA A 44 4.85 -18.05 -8.24
CA ALA A 44 5.41 -17.08 -9.17
C ALA A 44 4.98 -15.64 -8.82
N PHE A 45 3.78 -15.42 -8.28
CA PHE A 45 3.37 -14.14 -7.72
C PHE A 45 4.10 -13.80 -6.42
N ASP A 46 4.40 -14.77 -5.56
CA ASP A 46 5.22 -14.57 -4.36
C ASP A 46 6.69 -14.33 -4.72
N SER A 47 7.20 -15.01 -5.75
CA SER A 47 8.58 -14.84 -6.25
C SER A 47 8.77 -13.57 -7.09
N ALA A 48 7.76 -13.17 -7.88
CA ALA A 48 7.70 -11.85 -8.52
C ALA A 48 7.35 -10.75 -7.49
N GLY A 49 6.68 -11.14 -6.39
CA GLY A 49 6.51 -10.36 -5.18
C GLY A 49 7.85 -10.06 -4.54
N ASN A 50 8.79 -11.02 -4.46
CA ASN A 50 10.12 -10.77 -3.90
C ASN A 50 11.02 -9.83 -4.71
N THR A 51 10.61 -9.38 -5.91
CA THR A 51 11.29 -8.29 -6.63
C THR A 51 10.53 -6.96 -6.58
N VAL A 52 9.33 -6.92 -5.97
CA VAL A 52 8.55 -5.69 -5.70
C VAL A 52 8.35 -5.45 -4.18
N ILE A 53 8.68 -6.41 -3.33
CA ILE A 53 8.71 -6.31 -1.87
C ILE A 53 10.12 -5.89 -1.45
N ASP A 54 10.53 -4.69 -1.88
CA ASP A 54 11.49 -3.87 -1.12
C ASP A 54 10.98 -2.43 -0.98
N ALA A 55 9.67 -2.23 -1.15
CA ALA A 55 8.98 -0.97 -0.80
C ALA A 55 7.78 -1.18 0.13
N THR A 56 7.36 -2.42 0.38
CA THR A 56 6.21 -2.77 1.25
C THR A 56 6.60 -3.46 2.56
N ALA A 57 7.90 -3.53 2.87
CA ALA A 57 8.38 -3.74 4.24
C ALA A 57 8.32 -2.46 5.10
N LEU A 58 7.57 -1.45 4.66
CA LEU A 58 7.13 -0.37 5.54
C LEU A 58 6.05 -0.95 6.45
N SER A 59 6.50 -1.35 7.64
CA SER A 59 5.67 -1.60 8.82
C SER A 59 4.37 -0.77 8.75
N PRO A 60 3.19 -1.39 8.91
CA PRO A 60 1.90 -0.68 8.93
C PRO A 60 1.81 0.43 10.00
N GLN A 61 2.83 0.57 10.85
CA GLN A 61 2.91 1.56 11.91
C GLN A 61 3.70 2.84 11.59
N GLN A 62 4.28 3.04 10.41
CA GLN A 62 5.27 4.11 10.20
C GLN A 62 4.79 5.41 9.51
N TYR A 63 3.49 5.59 9.22
CA TYR A 63 2.99 6.82 8.59
C TYR A 63 1.90 7.53 9.40
N TYR A 64 1.89 8.86 9.30
CA TYR A 64 0.79 9.74 9.71
C TYR A 64 -0.04 10.18 8.50
N THR A 65 -1.35 10.26 8.73
CA THR A 65 -2.24 11.02 7.86
C THR A 65 -1.94 12.51 7.93
N THR A 66 -2.45 13.28 6.96
CA THR A 66 -2.31 14.75 6.96
C THR A 66 -2.82 15.39 8.26
N ARG A 67 -3.92 14.88 8.83
CA ARG A 67 -4.49 15.42 10.08
C ARG A 67 -3.62 15.12 11.29
N GLU A 68 -3.07 13.90 11.37
CA GLU A 68 -2.18 13.51 12.46
C GLU A 68 -0.85 14.28 12.40
N ALA A 69 -0.25 14.38 11.21
CA ALA A 69 0.97 15.16 11.02
C ALA A 69 0.77 16.64 11.38
N ALA A 70 -0.39 17.21 11.03
CA ALA A 70 -0.76 18.58 11.40
C ALA A 70 -0.84 18.76 12.93
N ALA A 71 -1.41 17.79 13.63
CA ALA A 71 -1.51 17.80 15.09
C ALA A 71 -0.13 17.72 15.76
N VAL A 72 0.76 16.86 15.27
CA VAL A 72 2.13 16.71 15.82
C VAL A 72 2.95 18.00 15.64
N LEU A 73 2.86 18.61 14.45
CA LEU A 73 3.58 19.84 14.11
C LEU A 73 2.91 21.12 14.65
N GLY A 74 1.67 21.03 15.16
CA GLY A 74 0.90 22.18 15.64
C GLY A 74 0.54 23.19 14.55
N VAL A 75 0.30 22.72 13.31
CA VAL A 75 -0.01 23.56 12.16
C VAL A 75 -1.33 23.16 11.50
N HIS A 76 -1.86 24.00 10.61
CA HIS A 76 -3.05 23.65 9.83
C HIS A 76 -2.74 22.56 8.77
N PRO A 77 -3.65 21.59 8.51
CA PRO A 77 -3.43 20.52 7.53
C PRO A 77 -3.01 20.97 6.13
N SER A 78 -3.53 22.11 5.65
CA SER A 78 -3.15 22.67 4.35
C SER A 78 -1.67 23.09 4.28
N SER A 79 -1.08 23.48 5.41
CA SER A 79 0.35 23.80 5.51
C SER A 79 1.20 22.55 5.39
N VAL A 80 0.71 21.42 5.91
CA VAL A 80 1.37 20.11 5.78
C VAL A 80 1.36 19.65 4.31
N THR A 81 0.21 19.72 3.64
CA THR A 81 0.11 19.34 2.21
C THR A 81 0.93 20.26 1.31
N ARG A 82 1.00 21.56 1.61
CA ARG A 82 1.84 22.50 0.84
C ARG A 82 3.32 22.15 0.95
N LYS A 83 3.75 21.63 2.10
CA LYS A 83 5.12 21.17 2.37
C LYS A 83 5.31 19.67 2.13
N ALA A 84 4.42 19.02 1.37
CA ALA A 84 4.42 17.57 1.27
C ALA A 84 5.74 17.01 0.72
N ALA A 85 6.34 17.67 -0.29
CA ALA A 85 7.64 17.27 -0.82
C ALA A 85 8.77 17.37 0.22
N PHE A 86 8.76 18.40 1.06
CA PHE A 86 9.76 18.60 2.12
C PHE A 86 9.60 17.58 3.26
N LEU A 87 8.36 17.22 3.60
CA LEU A 87 8.04 16.26 4.66
C LEU A 87 8.08 14.80 4.17
N HIS A 88 8.68 14.54 3.00
CA HIS A 88 8.74 13.21 2.36
C HIS A 88 7.36 12.54 2.25
N GLY A 89 6.32 13.34 2.04
CA GLY A 89 4.96 12.87 1.89
C GLY A 89 4.80 12.03 0.62
N GLN A 90 4.03 10.96 0.72
CA GLN A 90 3.70 10.06 -0.38
C GLN A 90 2.18 9.99 -0.56
N LYS A 91 1.73 9.81 -1.80
CA LYS A 91 0.30 9.56 -2.09
C LYS A 91 0.04 8.06 -2.12
N ILE A 92 -0.69 7.57 -1.12
CA ILE A 92 -1.12 6.17 -1.02
C ILE A 92 -2.65 6.17 -1.11
N ASN A 93 -3.21 5.43 -2.07
CA ASN A 93 -4.66 5.37 -2.31
C ASN A 93 -5.34 6.76 -2.45
N GLY A 94 -4.66 7.68 -3.13
CA GLY A 94 -5.14 9.05 -3.36
C GLY A 94 -5.09 9.98 -2.14
N ARG A 95 -4.53 9.52 -1.01
CA ARG A 95 -4.39 10.30 0.23
C ARG A 95 -2.91 10.55 0.53
N TRP A 96 -2.60 11.73 1.07
CA TRP A 96 -1.25 12.05 1.53
C TRP A 96 -0.95 11.35 2.85
N GLN A 97 0.16 10.63 2.88
CA GLN A 97 0.73 9.98 4.06
C GLN A 97 2.17 10.47 4.27
N PHE A 98 2.57 10.63 5.52
CA PHE A 98 3.85 11.23 5.92
C PHE A 98 4.61 10.30 6.86
N PRO A 99 5.91 10.01 6.64
CA PRO A 99 6.67 9.16 7.55
C PRO A 99 6.69 9.71 8.98
N LYS A 100 6.36 8.88 9.98
CA LYS A 100 6.30 9.29 11.39
C LYS A 100 7.62 9.85 11.89
N GLU A 101 8.72 9.19 11.57
CA GLU A 101 10.07 9.58 11.99
C GLU A 101 10.42 11.02 11.57
N ILE A 102 10.10 11.38 10.32
CA ILE A 102 10.33 12.73 9.78
C ILE A 102 9.45 13.76 10.50
N ILE A 103 8.17 13.43 10.68
CA ILE A 103 7.21 14.33 11.33
C ILE A 103 7.55 14.55 12.81
N ASP A 104 7.92 13.50 13.52
CA ASP A 104 8.29 13.57 14.94
C ASP A 104 9.59 14.36 15.12
N GLN A 105 10.60 14.16 14.27
CA GLN A 105 11.83 14.96 14.26
C GLN A 105 11.55 16.44 14.02
N GLU A 106 10.72 16.77 13.02
CA GLU A 106 10.33 18.16 12.76
C GLU A 106 9.48 18.75 13.88
N GLY A 107 8.62 17.95 14.51
CA GLY A 107 7.85 18.34 15.69
C GLY A 107 8.76 18.72 16.87
N ILE A 108 9.82 17.94 17.12
CA ILE A 108 10.82 18.24 18.17
C ILE A 108 11.58 19.53 17.84
N LYS A 109 12.05 19.70 16.59
CA LYS A 109 12.75 20.93 16.16
C LYS A 109 11.87 22.18 16.32
N LEU A 110 10.58 22.08 16.02
CA LEU A 110 9.64 23.19 16.15
C LEU A 110 9.34 23.54 17.62
N ARG A 111 9.27 22.55 18.51
CA ARG A 111 9.11 22.78 19.96
C ARG A 111 10.33 23.45 20.59
N GLY A 112 11.53 23.21 20.05
CA GLY A 112 12.77 23.86 20.50
C GLY A 112 12.99 25.29 19.97
N ARG A 113 12.22 25.73 18.96
CA ARG A 113 12.33 27.10 18.44
C ARG A 113 11.55 28.07 19.33
N VAL A 114 12.29 28.80 20.17
CA VAL A 114 11.79 30.01 20.83
C VAL A 114 11.30 30.96 19.74
N LYS A 115 10.00 31.29 19.76
CA LYS A 115 9.44 32.30 18.85
C LYS A 115 10.22 33.60 19.09
N PRO A 116 10.81 34.23 18.05
CA PRO A 116 11.43 35.53 18.23
C PRO A 116 10.38 36.48 18.79
N GLY A 117 10.69 37.09 19.93
CA GLY A 117 9.79 37.97 20.64
C GLY A 117 9.21 39.00 19.68
N ARG A 118 7.88 39.11 19.67
CA ARG A 118 7.19 40.17 18.94
C ARG A 118 7.68 41.49 19.53
N LYS A 119 8.37 42.33 18.74
CA LYS A 119 8.75 43.67 19.21
C LYS A 119 7.48 44.36 19.73
N PRO A 120 7.50 44.96 20.93
CA PRO A 120 6.36 45.73 21.41
C PRO A 120 6.05 46.82 20.38
N GLN A 121 4.78 46.92 19.99
CA GLN A 121 4.32 48.06 19.21
C GLN A 121 4.32 49.26 20.15
N SER A 122 5.24 50.18 19.90
CA SER A 122 5.22 51.55 20.44
C SER A 122 4.04 52.32 19.86
#